data_AF-A0A1H7JPP2-F1
#
_entry.id   AF-A0A1H7JPP2-F1
#
_cell.length_a   1.000
_cell.length_b   1.000
_cell.length_c   1.000
_cell.angle_alpha   90.00
_cell.angle_beta   90.00
_cell.angle_gamma   90.00
#
_symmetry.space_group_name_H-M   'P 1'
#
loop_
_entity.id
_entity.type
_entity.pdbx_description
1 polymer ?
#
loop_
_entity_poly.entity_id
_entity_poly.type
_entity_poly.pdbx_seq_one_letter_code
_entity_poly.pdbx_strand_id
1 'polypeptide(L)' 'MESITIYPKNERQKSLLKSLLKELEIRFEIGQYEDETLLSEKDFLAKIDNSIAQAEQGKTRSLPKDQQREFLGL' A
#
# COMPACT_ATOMS: atom_id res chain seq x y z
N MET A 1 -6.41 -14.75 21.06
CA MET A 1 -5.18 -15.35 20.48
C MET A 1 -4.55 -14.29 19.60
N GLU A 2 -3.26 -14.05 19.76
CA GLU A 2 -2.54 -13.04 18.98
C GLU A 2 -2.05 -13.66 17.66
N SER A 3 -2.33 -13.00 16.55
CA SER A 3 -1.83 -13.36 15.22
C SER A 3 -0.56 -12.56 14.92
N ILE A 4 0.47 -13.23 14.39
CA ILE A 4 1.72 -12.58 13.98
C ILE A 4 1.74 -12.53 12.45
N THR A 5 1.90 -11.33 11.89
CA THR A 5 2.14 -11.13 10.46
C THR A 5 3.63 -11.01 10.22
N ILE A 6 4.18 -11.87 9.37
CA ILE A 6 5.60 -11.90 9.03
C ILE A 6 5.78 -11.51 7.57
N TYR A 7 6.68 -10.58 7.31
CA TYR A 7 7.05 -10.12 5.96
C TYR A 7 8.43 -10.68 5.58
N PRO A 8 8.52 -11.75 4.78
CA PRO A 8 9.80 -12.30 4.35
C PRO A 8 10.54 -11.29 3.45
N LYS A 9 11.84 -11.13 3.66
CA LYS A 9 12.70 -10.22 2.88
C LYS A 9 12.95 -10.71 1.45
N ASN A 10 12.78 -12.00 1.19
CA ASN A 10 12.99 -12.61 -0.12
C ASN A 10 12.27 -13.97 -0.25
N GLU A 11 12.22 -14.49 -1.48
CA GLU A 11 11.56 -15.77 -1.80
C GLU A 11 12.19 -16.97 -1.07
N ARG A 12 13.50 -16.94 -0.80
CA ARG A 12 14.18 -18.02 -0.06
C ARG A 12 13.69 -18.09 1.38
N GLN A 13 13.56 -16.94 2.04
CA GLN A 13 13.02 -16.85 3.41
C GLN A 13 11.55 -17.25 3.45
N LYS A 14 10.75 -16.83 2.47
CA LYS A 14 9.33 -17.21 2.34
C LYS A 14 9.17 -18.72 2.21
N SER A 15 9.96 -19.35 1.33
CA SER A 15 9.95 -20.79 1.13
C SER A 15 10.35 -21.56 2.39
N LEU A 16 11.40 -21.11 3.09
CA LEU A 16 11.83 -21.71 4.36
C LEU A 16 10.75 -21.62 5.43
N LEU A 17 10.17 -20.43 5.64
CA LEU A 17 9.09 -20.23 6.63
C LEU A 17 7.88 -21.11 6.31
N LYS A 18 7.46 -21.18 5.05
CA LYS A 18 6.35 -22.04 4.62
C LYS A 18 6.60 -23.50 4.96
N SER A 19 7.80 -24.01 4.70
CA SER A 19 8.15 -25.40 5.01
C SER A 19 8.17 -25.67 6.51
N LEU A 20 8.78 -24.77 7.30
CA LEU A 20 8.81 -24.90 8.76
C LEU A 20 7.42 -24.87 9.39
N LEU A 21 6.58 -23.92 8.98
CA LEU A 21 5.22 -23.79 9.53
C LEU A 21 4.34 -25.00 9.18
N LYS A 22 4.54 -25.60 8.00
CA LYS A 22 3.88 -26.86 7.63
C LYS A 22 4.32 -28.03 8.50
N GLU A 23 5.63 -28.18 8.71
CA GLU A 23 6.20 -29.27 9.50
C GLU A 23 5.72 -29.21 10.96
N LEU A 24 5.57 -28.00 11.50
CA LEU A 24 5.09 -27.78 12.86
C LEU A 24 3.56 -27.82 12.99
N GLU A 25 2.83 -28.14 11.91
CA GLU A 25 1.36 -28.14 11.84
C GLU A 25 0.71 -26.83 12.32
N ILE A 26 1.42 -25.71 12.16
CA ILE A 26 0.93 -24.38 12.53
C ILE A 26 -0.05 -23.92 11.45
N ARG A 27 -1.21 -23.39 11.87
CA ARG A 27 -2.15 -22.75 10.94
C ARG A 27 -1.57 -21.41 10.47
N PHE A 28 -1.40 -21.25 9.17
CA PHE A 28 -0.95 -20.01 8.57
C PHE A 28 -1.66 -19.76 7.25
N GLU A 29 -1.75 -18.50 6.88
CA GLU A 29 -2.24 -18.04 5.58
C GLU A 29 -1.13 -17.26 4.89
N ILE A 30 -0.99 -17.45 3.58
CA ILE A 30 -0.13 -16.61 2.77
C ILE A 30 -1.05 -15.59 2.14
N GLY A 31 -1.08 -14.38 2.72
CA GLY A 31 -1.76 -13.26 2.10
C GLY A 31 -1.24 -13.09 0.68
N GLN A 32 -2.11 -13.26 -0.31
CA GLN A 32 -1.84 -12.65 -1.59
C GLN A 32 -2.08 -11.17 -1.34
N TYR A 33 -1.01 -10.39 -1.37
CA TYR A 33 -1.16 -9.01 -1.78
C TYR A 33 -1.63 -9.10 -3.22
N GLU A 34 -2.95 -9.21 -3.43
CA GLU A 34 -3.49 -8.54 -4.59
C GLU A 34 -2.94 -7.13 -4.49
N ASP A 35 -2.27 -6.69 -5.55
CA ASP A 35 -1.80 -5.33 -5.67
C ASP A 35 -3.09 -4.49 -5.72
N GLU A 36 -3.69 -4.22 -4.55
CA GLU A 36 -4.93 -3.43 -4.38
C GLU A 36 -4.69 -1.97 -4.78
N THR A 37 -3.48 -1.66 -5.27
CA THR A 37 -3.18 -0.39 -5.89
C THR A 37 -4.07 -0.22 -7.11
N LEU A 38 -4.96 0.78 -7.04
CA LEU A 38 -5.89 1.11 -8.12
C LEU A 38 -5.18 1.55 -9.42
N LEU A 39 -3.87 1.76 -9.37
CA LEU A 39 -3.06 2.32 -10.44
C LEU A 39 -1.75 1.54 -10.58
N SER A 40 -1.33 1.32 -11.82
CA SER A 40 0.04 0.91 -12.11
C SER A 40 1.02 2.00 -11.67
N GLU A 41 2.27 1.64 -11.40
CA GLU A 41 3.34 2.60 -11.07
C GLU A 41 3.43 3.74 -12.10
N LYS A 42 3.32 3.41 -13.39
CA LYS A 42 3.35 4.38 -14.48
C LYS A 42 2.18 5.35 -14.40
N ASP A 43 0.97 4.86 -14.15
CA ASP A 43 -0.23 5.70 -14.07
C ASP A 43 -0.22 6.57 -12.82
N PHE A 44 0.33 6.06 -11.72
CA PHE A 44 0.54 6.80 -10.49
C PHE A 44 1.49 7.98 -10.70
N LEU A 45 2.66 7.74 -11.32
CA LEU A 45 3.62 8.80 -11.64
C LEU A 45 3.02 9.84 -12.60
N ALA A 46 2.34 9.38 -13.65
CA ALA A 46 1.66 10.29 -14.59
C ALA A 46 0.59 11.16 -13.89
N LYS A 47 -0.11 10.63 -12.89
CA LYS A 47 -1.10 11.38 -12.10
C LYS A 47 -0.43 12.47 -11.24
N ILE A 48 0.76 12.20 -10.69
CA ILE A 48 1.55 13.19 -9.95
C ILE A 48 1.96 14.33 -10.88
N ASP A 49 2.57 14.02 -12.03
CA ASP A 49 3.02 15.03 -12.99
C ASP A 49 1.86 15.92 -13.46
N ASN A 50 0.72 15.31 -13.74
CA ASN A 50 -0.50 16.04 -14.09
C ASN A 50 -0.97 16.96 -12.95
N SER A 51 -0.90 16.51 -11.70
CA SER A 51 -1.28 17.32 -10.54
C SER A 51 -0.35 18.53 -10.37
N ILE A 52 0.96 18.37 -10.62
CA ILE A 52 1.94 19.46 -10.58
C ILE A 52 1.62 20.49 -11.66
N ALA A 53 1.42 20.03 -12.91
CA ALA A 53 1.09 20.92 -14.03
C ALA A 53 -0.23 21.68 -13.79
N GLN A 54 -1.23 21.03 -13.18
CA GLN A 54 -2.48 21.71 -12.79
C GLN A 54 -2.25 22.80 -11.74
N ALA A 55 -1.36 22.57 -10.78
CA ALA A 55 -1.00 23.54 -9.77
C ALA A 55 -0.30 24.77 -10.37
N GLU A 56 0.67 24.55 -11.27
CA GLU A 56 1.38 25.61 -11.98
C GLU A 56 0.46 26.45 -12.87
N GLN A 57 -0.54 25.80 -13.49
CA GLN A 57 -1.55 26.47 -14.33
C GLN A 57 -2.66 27.17 -13.51
N GLY A 58 -2.61 27.12 -12.17
CA GLY A 58 -3.65 27.67 -11.31
C GLY A 58 -4.99 26.92 -11.38
N LYS A 59 -5.02 25.70 -11.95
CA LYS A 59 -6.20 24.83 -12.01
C LYS A 59 -6.36 24.04 -10.72
N THR A 60 -6.33 24.74 -9.60
CA THR A 60 -6.47 24.16 -8.26
C THR A 60 -7.82 24.52 -7.65
N ARG A 61 -8.28 23.71 -6.71
CA ARG A 61 -9.46 24.01 -5.90
C ARG A 61 -9.01 24.52 -4.54
N SER A 62 -9.46 25.71 -4.15
CA SER A 62 -9.26 26.20 -2.79
C SER A 62 -10.15 25.41 -1.83
N LEU A 63 -9.54 24.87 -0.77
CA LEU A 63 -10.25 24.19 0.32
C LEU A 63 -10.22 25.07 1.57
N PRO A 64 -11.38 25.35 2.21
CA PRO A 64 -11.43 25.97 3.52
C PRO A 64 -10.70 25.14 4.59
N LYS A 65 -10.21 25.78 5.65
CA LYS A 65 -9.40 25.11 6.72
C LYS A 65 -10.09 23.88 7.32
N ASP A 66 -11.40 23.94 7.53
CA ASP A 66 -12.15 22.83 8.12
C ASP A 66 -12.21 21.62 7.17
N GLN A 67 -12.34 21.86 5.86
CA GLN A 67 -12.29 20.80 4.85
C GLN A 67 -10.86 20.26 4.65
N GLN A 68 -9.83 21.09 4.85
CA GLN A 68 -8.44 20.62 4.84
C GLN A 68 -8.17 19.67 6.00
N ARG A 69 -8.68 19.98 7.20
CA ARG A 69 -8.56 19.12 8.38
C ARG A 69 -9.23 17.77 8.16
N GLU A 70 -10.48 17.79 7.68
CA GLU A 70 -11.22 16.58 7.34
C GLU A 70 -10.49 15.74 6.28
N PHE A 71 -10.00 16.36 5.22
CA PHE A 71 -9.27 15.67 4.14
C PHE A 71 -7.96 15.02 4.62
N LEU A 72 -7.25 15.65 5.58
CA LEU A 72 -5.99 15.16 6.12
C LEU A 72 -6.17 14.23 7.33
N GLY A 73 -7.41 14.05 7.82
CA GLY A 73 -7.70 13.26 9.02
C GLY A 73 -7.14 13.86 10.31
N LEU A 74 -7.08 15.20 10.39
CA LEU A 74 -6.49 15.99 11.49
C LEU A 74 -7.55 16.66 12.38
#